data_AF-F0EH57-F1
#
_entry.id   AF-F0EH57-F1
#
_cell.length_a   1.000
_cell.length_b   1.000
_cell.length_c   1.000
_cell.angle_alpha   90.00
_cell.angle_beta   90.00
_cell.angle_gamma   90.00
#
_symmetry.space_group_name_H-M   'P 1'
#
loop_
_entity.id
_entity.type
_entity.pdbx_description
1 polymer ?
#
loop_
_entity_poly.entity_id
_entity_poly.type
_entity_poly.pdbx_seq_one_letter_code
_entity_poly.pdbx_strand_id
1 'polypeptide(L)'
;MDGGNNHEPFSYYFNFKKIKKGIEREKLEAYCEKHLTEFGQLIESISKDNFWEVLPKILGLDAKMNLVSELSRFDDFSADEIIRITENDYKTYFKEICGYDLSVEKKNSIVFNVS
;
A
#
# COMPACT_ATOMS: atom_id res chain seq x y z
N MET A 1 -11.99 34.23 4.86
CA MET A 1 -11.07 33.48 3.99
C MET A 1 -11.08 32.08 4.54
N ASP A 2 -12.00 31.28 4.03
CA ASP A 2 -12.24 29.93 4.53
C ASP A 2 -11.11 29.06 3.99
N GLY A 3 -10.25 28.61 4.90
CA GLY A 3 -9.14 27.73 4.58
C GLY A 3 -9.73 26.39 4.18
N GLY A 4 -9.85 26.19 2.86
CA GLY A 4 -10.34 24.97 2.26
C GLY A 4 -9.68 23.78 2.93
N ASN A 5 -10.49 23.06 3.70
CA ASN A 5 -10.12 21.82 4.32
C ASN A 5 -10.00 20.82 3.17
N ASN A 6 -8.82 20.79 2.54
CA ASN A 6 -8.42 19.80 1.56
C ASN A 6 -8.38 18.45 2.30
N HIS A 7 -9.54 17.86 2.52
CA HIS A 7 -9.65 16.45 2.78
C HIS A 7 -9.08 15.77 1.55
N GLU A 8 -7.79 15.43 1.59
CA GLU A 8 -7.17 14.61 0.56
C GLU A 8 -8.05 13.36 0.41
N PRO A 9 -8.53 13.06 -0.81
CA PRO A 9 -9.54 12.02 -1.04
C PRO A 9 -9.10 10.64 -0.54
N PHE A 10 -7.80 10.44 -0.32
CA PHE A 10 -7.21 9.20 0.14
C PHE A 10 -7.05 9.09 1.66
N SER A 11 -7.36 10.13 2.43
CA SER A 11 -7.33 10.08 3.90
C SER A 11 -8.32 9.07 4.50
N TYR A 12 -9.37 8.72 3.76
CA TYR A 12 -10.27 7.60 4.10
C TYR A 12 -9.63 6.24 3.82
N TYR A 13 -8.79 6.15 2.78
CA TYR A 13 -8.16 4.92 2.31
C TYR A 13 -7.00 4.49 3.22
N PHE A 14 -6.14 5.45 3.59
CA PHE A 14 -5.02 5.19 4.48
C PHE A 14 -5.06 6.09 5.71
N ASN A 15 -5.44 5.51 6.84
CA ASN A 15 -5.50 6.24 8.10
C ASN A 15 -4.17 6.17 8.84
N PHE A 16 -3.34 7.21 8.67
CA PHE A 16 -2.06 7.38 9.36
C PHE A 16 -2.15 7.30 10.89
N LYS A 17 -3.33 7.51 11.50
CA LYS A 17 -3.54 7.30 12.94
C LYS A 17 -3.41 5.83 13.36
N LYS A 18 -3.39 4.88 12.41
CA LYS A 18 -3.09 3.47 12.67
C LYS A 18 -1.59 3.23 12.93
N ILE A 19 -0.71 4.16 12.56
CA ILE A 19 0.72 4.07 12.88
C ILE A 19 0.89 4.49 14.35
N LYS A 20 1.42 3.57 15.16
CA LYS A 20 1.57 3.78 16.60
C LYS A 20 2.57 4.91 16.91
N LYS A 21 2.28 5.72 17.93
CA LYS A 21 3.21 6.74 18.44
C LYS A 21 4.39 6.05 19.12
N GLY A 22 5.61 6.26 18.60
CA GLY A 22 6.86 5.68 19.14
C GLY A 22 7.79 5.11 18.07
N ILE A 23 7.24 4.71 16.92
CA ILE A 23 7.99 4.42 15.69
C ILE A 23 8.41 5.77 15.05
N GLU A 24 9.47 5.80 14.24
CA GLU A 24 9.85 6.91 13.33
C GLU A 24 8.70 7.24 12.37
N ARG A 25 7.62 7.81 12.93
CA ARG A 25 6.31 7.93 12.31
C ARG A 25 6.40 8.83 11.08
N GLU A 26 7.15 9.92 11.17
CA GLU A 26 7.34 10.83 10.04
C GLU A 26 7.94 10.11 8.82
N LYS A 27 8.80 9.11 9.04
CA LYS A 27 9.43 8.34 7.96
C LYS A 27 8.45 7.40 7.28
N LEU A 28 7.63 6.69 8.06
CA LEU A 28 6.57 5.85 7.51
C LEU A 28 5.46 6.68 6.85
N GLU A 29 5.15 7.85 7.41
CA GLU A 29 4.22 8.81 6.82
C GLU A 29 4.73 9.28 5.46
N ALA A 30 5.97 9.75 5.37
CA ALA A 30 6.59 10.17 4.11
C ALA A 30 6.64 9.03 3.07
N TYR A 31 6.96 7.80 3.50
CA TYR A 31 6.93 6.62 2.62
C TYR A 31 5.53 6.38 2.05
N CYS A 32 4.48 6.43 2.88
CA CYS A 32 3.11 6.20 2.45
C CYS A 32 2.55 7.38 1.63
N GLU A 33 2.87 8.63 1.97
CA GLU A 33 2.48 9.82 1.20
C GLU A 33 3.02 9.77 -0.23
N LYS A 34 4.28 9.32 -0.41
CA LYS A 34 4.84 9.06 -1.73
C LYS A 34 3.99 8.06 -2.52
N HIS A 35 3.60 6.95 -1.89
CA HIS A 35 2.80 5.90 -2.54
C HIS A 35 1.37 6.36 -2.81
N LEU A 36 0.76 7.18 -1.93
CA LEU A 36 -0.56 7.77 -2.15
C LEU A 36 -0.55 8.78 -3.30
N THR A 37 0.51 9.57 -3.43
CA THR A 37 0.69 10.48 -4.56
C THR A 37 0.76 9.70 -5.87
N GLU A 38 1.58 8.64 -5.92
CA GLU A 38 1.67 7.75 -7.09
C GLU A 38 0.33 7.05 -7.38
N PHE A 39 -0.39 6.61 -6.35
CA PHE A 39 -1.70 5.99 -6.47
C PHE A 39 -2.72 6.92 -7.13
N GLY A 40 -2.77 8.19 -6.71
CA GLY A 40 -3.62 9.20 -7.34
C GLY A 40 -3.28 9.43 -8.82
N GLN A 41 -2.00 9.57 -9.13
CA GLN A 41 -1.52 9.73 -10.52
C GLN A 41 -1.88 8.53 -11.40
N LEU A 42 -1.74 7.31 -10.88
CA LEU A 42 -2.11 6.09 -11.60
C LEU A 42 -3.62 6.05 -11.88
N ILE A 43 -4.47 6.37 -10.89
CA ILE A 43 -5.92 6.43 -11.08
C ILE A 43 -6.30 7.44 -12.17
N GLU A 44 -5.73 8.64 -12.13
CA GLU A 44 -5.98 9.69 -13.14
C GLU A 44 -5.53 9.26 -14.55
N SER A 45 -4.53 8.39 -14.63
CA SER A 45 -4.01 7.87 -15.90
C SER A 45 -4.85 6.75 -16.52
N ILE A 46 -5.79 6.15 -15.78
CA ILE A 46 -6.52 4.95 -16.25
C ILE A 46 -7.33 5.27 -17.52
N SER A 47 -7.12 4.44 -18.53
CA SER A 47 -7.89 4.39 -19.78
C SER A 47 -8.17 2.93 -20.15
N LYS A 48 -9.01 2.72 -21.18
CA LYS A 48 -9.26 1.37 -21.71
C LYS A 48 -7.99 0.69 -22.23
N ASP A 49 -7.03 1.49 -22.70
CA ASP A 49 -5.82 0.99 -23.37
C ASP A 49 -4.73 0.60 -22.37
N ASN A 50 -4.68 1.23 -21.19
CA ASN A 50 -3.63 0.99 -20.19
C ASN A 50 -4.12 0.30 -18.91
N PHE A 51 -5.43 0.05 -18.78
CA PHE A 51 -6.04 -0.51 -17.57
C PHE A 51 -5.28 -1.74 -17.03
N TRP A 52 -4.93 -2.68 -17.91
CA TRP A 52 -4.26 -3.92 -17.53
C TRP A 52 -2.80 -3.73 -17.09
N GLU A 53 -2.19 -2.60 -17.43
CA GLU A 53 -0.84 -2.23 -16.99
C GLU A 53 -0.87 -1.39 -15.71
N VAL A 54 -1.87 -0.50 -15.58
CA VAL A 54 -1.99 0.44 -14.46
C VAL A 54 -2.57 -0.25 -13.23
N LEU A 55 -3.59 -1.08 -13.40
CA LEU A 55 -4.26 -1.71 -12.25
C LEU A 55 -3.31 -2.57 -11.39
N PRO A 56 -2.39 -3.39 -11.94
CA PRO A 56 -1.46 -4.16 -11.13
C PRO A 56 -0.55 -3.29 -10.24
N LYS A 57 -0.20 -2.09 -10.70
CA LYS A 57 0.59 -1.12 -9.94
C LYS A 57 -0.23 -0.54 -8.79
N ILE A 58 -1.50 -0.18 -9.05
CA ILE A 58 -2.46 0.26 -8.03
C ILE A 58 -2.62 -0.81 -6.94
N LEU A 59 -2.80 -2.08 -7.32
CA LEU A 59 -2.88 -3.19 -6.37
C LEU A 59 -1.56 -3.38 -5.58
N GLY A 60 -0.41 -3.12 -6.20
CA GLY A 60 0.89 -3.11 -5.53
C GLY A 60 0.99 -2.05 -4.45
N LEU A 61 0.64 -0.81 -4.77
CA LEU A 61 0.64 0.29 -3.82
C LEU A 61 -0.35 0.02 -2.67
N ASP A 62 -1.54 -0.50 -2.96
CA ASP A 62 -2.51 -0.91 -1.93
C ASP A 62 -1.91 -1.96 -0.97
N ALA A 63 -1.33 -3.03 -1.52
CA ALA A 63 -0.73 -4.08 -0.70
C ALA A 63 0.42 -3.55 0.17
N LYS A 64 1.27 -2.66 -0.37
CA LYS A 64 2.35 -2.02 0.40
C LYS A 64 1.82 -1.20 1.57
N MET A 65 0.85 -0.33 1.31
CA MET A 65 0.24 0.50 2.35
C MET A 65 -0.39 -0.35 3.45
N ASN A 66 -1.18 -1.37 3.08
CA ASN A 66 -1.78 -2.26 4.07
C ASN A 66 -0.73 -3.01 4.91
N LEU A 67 0.37 -3.44 4.29
CA LEU A 67 1.46 -4.13 5.01
C LEU A 67 2.18 -3.19 5.98
N VAL A 68 2.45 -1.93 5.60
CA VAL A 68 2.95 -0.91 6.55
C VAL A 68 1.99 -0.74 7.72
N SER A 69 0.68 -0.62 7.46
CA SER A 69 -0.31 -0.47 8.53
C SER A 69 -0.42 -1.70 9.43
N GLU A 70 -0.13 -2.90 8.93
CA GLU A 70 -0.14 -4.14 9.71
C GLU A 70 1.10 -4.20 10.60
N LEU A 71 2.29 -4.00 10.01
CA LEU A 71 3.57 -4.07 10.72
C LEU A 71 3.72 -2.96 11.77
N SER A 72 3.16 -1.77 11.51
CA SER A 72 3.20 -0.63 12.44
C SER A 72 2.42 -0.86 13.76
N ARG A 73 1.70 -1.98 13.89
CA ARG A 73 1.03 -2.37 15.13
C ARG A 73 1.96 -3.06 16.12
N PHE A 74 3.10 -3.57 15.64
CA PHE A 74 4.09 -4.26 16.44
C PHE A 74 5.20 -3.28 16.82
N ASP A 75 5.65 -3.31 18.08
CA ASP A 75 6.73 -2.44 18.58
C ASP A 75 8.12 -2.98 18.26
N ASP A 76 8.20 -4.16 17.64
CA ASP A 76 9.45 -4.92 17.45
C ASP A 76 10.23 -4.48 16.19
N PHE A 77 9.68 -3.58 15.38
CA PHE A 77 10.27 -3.17 14.10
C PHE A 77 10.53 -1.67 14.06
N SER A 78 11.74 -1.31 13.61
CA SER A 78 12.05 0.05 13.16
C SER A 78 11.31 0.39 11.86
N ALA A 79 11.22 1.69 11.53
CA ALA A 79 10.61 2.11 10.27
C ALA A 79 11.36 1.56 9.03
N ASP A 80 12.69 1.44 9.10
CA ASP A 80 13.49 0.84 8.02
C ASP A 80 13.19 -0.65 7.84
N GLU A 81 13.01 -1.39 8.94
CA GLU A 81 12.61 -2.79 8.87
C GLU A 81 11.22 -2.96 8.28
N ILE A 82 10.26 -2.12 8.70
CA ILE A 82 8.91 -2.11 8.14
C ILE A 82 8.94 -1.86 6.64
N ILE A 83 9.68 -0.84 6.18
CA ILE A 83 9.81 -0.52 4.75
C ILE A 83 10.48 -1.68 4.01
N ARG A 84 11.57 -2.24 4.56
CA ARG A 84 12.30 -3.36 3.96
C ARG A 84 11.43 -4.61 3.81
N ILE A 85 10.69 -4.99 4.86
CA ILE A 85 9.75 -6.11 4.82
C ILE A 85 8.66 -5.82 3.79
N THR A 86 8.11 -4.60 3.79
CA THR A 86 7.06 -4.19 2.86
C THR A 86 7.51 -4.35 1.40
N GLU A 87 8.68 -3.82 1.05
CA GLU A 87 9.19 -3.89 -0.33
C GLU A 87 9.49 -5.32 -0.79
N ASN A 88 9.87 -6.21 0.12
CA ASN A 88 10.16 -7.61 -0.20
C ASN A 88 8.89 -8.46 -0.33
N ASP A 89 7.90 -8.23 0.55
CA ASP A 89 6.85 -9.22 0.81
C ASP A 89 5.45 -8.80 0.32
N TYR A 90 5.24 -7.53 -0.11
CA TYR A 90 3.90 -7.03 -0.47
C TYR A 90 3.17 -7.86 -1.54
N LYS A 91 3.91 -8.57 -2.42
CA LYS A 91 3.32 -9.38 -3.49
C LYS A 91 2.70 -10.70 -3.02
N THR A 92 3.10 -11.17 -1.83
CA THR A 92 2.80 -12.52 -1.33
C THR A 92 2.16 -12.53 0.04
N TYR A 93 2.48 -11.58 0.91
CA TYR A 93 2.01 -11.54 2.30
C TYR A 93 0.49 -11.76 2.47
N PHE A 94 -0.33 -10.95 1.79
CA PHE A 94 -1.79 -11.09 1.90
C PHE A 94 -2.32 -12.35 1.22
N LYS A 95 -1.59 -12.95 0.28
CA LYS A 95 -1.95 -14.24 -0.31
C LYS A 95 -1.75 -15.35 0.73
N GLU A 96 -0.63 -15.35 1.45
CA GLU A 96 -0.36 -16.34 2.50
C GLU A 96 -1.40 -16.26 3.62
N ILE A 97 -1.73 -15.04 4.08
CA ILE A 97 -2.75 -14.84 5.13
C ILE A 97 -4.14 -15.31 4.68
N CYS A 98 -4.46 -15.17 3.39
CA CYS A 98 -5.71 -15.70 2.84
C CYS A 98 -5.68 -17.22 2.56
N GLY A 99 -4.61 -17.93 2.95
CA GLY A 99 -4.48 -19.38 2.80
C GLY A 99 -4.09 -19.86 1.40
N TYR A 100 -3.52 -18.97 0.57
CA TYR A 100 -3.03 -19.38 -0.75
C TYR A 100 -1.68 -20.09 -0.63
N ASP A 101 -1.57 -21.24 -1.29
CA ASP A 101 -0.31 -21.92 -1.50
C ASP A 101 0.50 -21.21 -2.60
N LEU A 102 1.63 -20.60 -2.22
CA LEU A 102 2.50 -19.88 -3.14
C LEU A 102 3.27 -20.80 -4.11
N SER A 103 3.31 -22.11 -3.85
CA SER A 103 3.94 -23.09 -4.74
C SER A 103 3.07 -23.45 -5.95
N VAL A 104 1.79 -23.09 -5.92
CA VAL A 104 0.83 -23.35 -7.00
C VAL A 104 0.83 -22.20 -8.01
N GLU A 105 0.75 -22.54 -9.29
CA GLU A 105 0.64 -21.55 -10.36
C GLU A 105 -0.55 -20.61 -10.12
N LYS A 106 -0.31 -19.31 -10.22
CA LYS A 106 -1.32 -18.28 -9.91
C LYS A 106 -2.49 -18.44 -10.87
N LYS A 107 -3.71 -18.54 -10.33
CA LYS A 107 -4.94 -18.47 -11.13
C LYS A 107 -4.99 -17.11 -11.85
N ASN A 108 -5.54 -17.09 -13.06
CA ASN A 108 -5.74 -15.90 -13.90
C ASN A 108 -6.81 -14.94 -13.34
N SER A 109 -6.66 -14.51 -12.09
CA SER A 109 -7.53 -13.52 -11.46
C SER A 109 -6.80 -12.22 -11.27
N ILE A 110 -7.50 -11.14 -11.57
CA ILE A 110 -7.01 -9.76 -11.50
C ILE A 110 -6.48 -9.40 -10.10
N VAL A 111 -7.06 -9.98 -9.04
CA VAL A 111 -6.68 -9.74 -7.64
C VAL A 111 -5.30 -10.30 -7.28
N PHE A 112 -4.74 -11.21 -8.08
CA PHE A 112 -3.40 -11.77 -7.85
C PHE A 112 -2.31 -11.08 -8.68
N ASN A 113 -2.71 -10.22 -9.62
CA ASN A 113 -1.83 -9.50 -10.53
C ASN A 113 -1.32 -8.22 -9.85
N VAL A 114 -0.36 -8.38 -8.94
CA VAL A 114 0.27 -7.31 -8.17
C VAL A 114 1.67 -7.09 -8.75
N SER A 115 1.98 -5.86 -9.21
CA SER A 115 3.25 -5.51 -9.85
C SER A 115 4.08 -4.53 -9.04
#